data_AF-A0A352UJQ0-F1
#
_entry.id   AF-A0A352UJQ0-F1
#
_cell.length_a   1.000
_cell.length_b   1.000
_cell.length_c   1.000
_cell.angle_alpha   90.00
_cell.angle_beta   90.00
_cell.angle_gamma   90.00
#
_symmetry.space_group_name_H-M   'P 1'
#
loop_
_entity.id
_entity.type
_entity.pdbx_description
1 polymer ?
#
loop_
_entity_poly.entity_id
_entity_poly.type
_entity_poly.pdbx_seq_one_letter_code
_entity_poly.pdbx_strand_id
1 'polypeptide(L)'
;DLYVENMRPSGDGLEYEFKGEWRDAEVRHETIEVRSGESVEIDVPVTHHGPVISQSADGTKAIAFRYTATTGPNLGYEPLLDMLLAKNADEIDESMRQWVDPCNNLVFGDTQGNIGYLNRGQVPIRTIANAWLP
;
A
#
# COMPACT_ATOMS: atom_id res chain seq x y z
N ASP A 1 6.29 1.04 2.69
CA ASP A 1 7.17 0.83 3.84
C ASP A 1 6.99 -0.54 4.43
N LEU A 2 8.02 -1.02 5.10
CA LEU A 2 8.01 -2.23 5.90
C LEU A 2 8.10 -1.82 7.37
N TYR A 3 7.44 -2.56 8.25
CA TYR A 3 7.43 -2.32 9.70
C TYR A 3 7.75 -3.61 10.43
N VAL A 4 8.70 -3.56 11.36
CA VAL A 4 8.95 -4.67 12.29
C VAL A 4 7.94 -4.63 13.43
N GLU A 5 7.12 -5.67 13.54
CA GLU A 5 6.10 -5.82 14.58
C GLU A 5 6.57 -6.82 15.64
N ASN A 6 6.32 -6.50 16.91
CA ASN A 6 6.44 -7.47 18.00
C ASN A 6 5.09 -8.18 18.13
N MET A 7 5.10 -9.51 18.06
CA MET A 7 3.90 -10.33 18.03
C MET A 7 3.85 -11.27 19.23
N ARG A 8 2.66 -11.59 19.71
CA ARG A 8 2.46 -12.66 20.68
C ARG A 8 1.10 -13.34 20.52
N PRO A 9 0.98 -14.64 20.83
CA PRO A 9 -0.32 -15.28 20.98
C PRO A 9 -1.11 -14.65 22.14
N SER A 10 -2.43 -14.55 21.98
CA SER A 10 -3.37 -14.12 23.02
C SER A 10 -4.61 -15.01 22.99
N GLY A 11 -4.60 -16.08 23.80
CA GLY A 11 -5.62 -17.14 23.70
C GLY A 11 -5.59 -17.81 22.32
N ASP A 12 -6.73 -17.82 21.64
CA ASP A 12 -6.87 -18.30 20.25
C ASP A 12 -6.56 -17.20 19.21
N GLY A 13 -6.19 -15.99 19.66
CA GLY A 13 -5.91 -14.83 18.82
C GLY A 13 -4.42 -14.46 18.77
N LEU A 14 -4.15 -13.34 18.12
CA LEU A 14 -2.81 -12.79 17.94
C LEU A 14 -2.81 -11.30 18.28
N GLU A 15 -1.83 -10.85 19.06
CA GLU A 15 -1.63 -9.43 19.38
C GLU A 15 -0.31 -8.92 18.80
N TYR A 16 -0.26 -7.62 18.53
CA TYR A 16 0.95 -6.89 18.19
C TYR A 16 1.16 -5.70 19.13
N GLU A 17 2.42 -5.32 19.36
CA GLU A 17 2.75 -4.17 20.19
C GLU A 17 2.75 -2.88 19.37
N PHE A 18 2.04 -1.86 19.85
CA PHE A 18 2.11 -0.50 19.32
C PHE A 18 2.19 0.53 20.43
N LYS A 19 3.26 1.32 20.42
CA LYS A 19 3.54 2.37 21.42
C LYS A 19 3.47 1.87 22.87
N GLY A 20 3.95 0.65 23.12
CA GLY A 20 3.98 0.01 24.44
C GLY A 20 2.67 -0.66 24.86
N GLU A 21 1.65 -0.65 24.00
CA GLU A 21 0.36 -1.32 24.24
C GLU A 21 0.23 -2.53 23.31
N TRP A 22 -0.28 -3.64 23.83
CA TRP A 22 -0.65 -4.79 23.02
C TRP A 22 -2.06 -4.58 22.45
N ARG A 23 -2.21 -4.85 21.16
CA ARG A 23 -3.45 -4.68 20.41
C ARG A 23 -3.74 -5.94 19.61
N ASP A 24 -5.01 -6.32 19.52
CA ASP A 24 -5.41 -7.43 18.68
C ASP A 24 -5.06 -7.18 17.21
N ALA A 25 -4.43 -8.16 16.58
CA ALA A 25 -4.32 -8.24 15.14
C ALA A 25 -5.63 -8.79 14.56
N GLU A 26 -6.07 -8.25 13.43
CA GLU A 26 -7.07 -8.93 12.61
C GLU A 26 -6.40 -10.17 12.00
N VAL A 27 -7.06 -11.33 12.00
CA VAL A 27 -6.59 -12.53 11.29
C VAL A 27 -7.65 -12.89 10.27
N ARG A 28 -7.29 -12.84 8.98
CA ARG A 28 -8.15 -13.31 7.90
C ARG A 28 -7.78 -14.75 7.59
N HIS A 29 -8.79 -15.62 7.55
CA HIS A 29 -8.63 -17.00 7.14
C HIS A 29 -9.02 -17.10 5.67
N GLU A 30 -8.06 -17.44 4.82
CA GLU A 30 -8.23 -17.45 3.36
C GLU A 30 -7.90 -18.84 2.80
N THR A 31 -8.70 -19.27 1.83
CA THR A 31 -8.50 -20.56 1.14
C THR A 31 -8.00 -20.31 -0.28
N ILE A 32 -6.85 -20.88 -0.63
CA ILE A 32 -6.32 -20.87 -1.99
C ILE A 32 -6.69 -22.18 -2.69
N GLU A 33 -7.57 -22.09 -3.68
CA GLU A 33 -7.95 -23.20 -4.53
C GLU A 33 -6.83 -23.56 -5.52
N VAL A 34 -6.28 -24.77 -5.42
CA VAL A 34 -5.18 -25.25 -6.26
C VAL A 34 -5.71 -26.16 -7.36
N ARG A 35 -5.48 -25.78 -8.63
CA ARG A 35 -5.87 -26.63 -9.77
C ARG A 35 -5.21 -28.01 -9.64
N SER A 36 -6.05 -29.06 -9.66
CA SER A 36 -5.61 -30.45 -9.58
C SER A 36 -4.85 -30.82 -8.29
N GLY A 37 -5.00 -30.01 -7.23
CA GLY A 37 -4.43 -30.26 -5.91
C GLY A 37 -5.45 -30.03 -4.80
N GLU A 38 -5.00 -30.20 -3.55
CA GLU A 38 -5.79 -29.83 -2.38
C GLU A 38 -5.71 -28.30 -2.16
N SER A 39 -6.80 -27.71 -1.68
CA SER A 39 -6.82 -26.31 -1.28
C SER A 39 -5.85 -26.04 -0.14
N VAL A 40 -5.27 -24.85 -0.12
CA VAL A 40 -4.33 -24.41 0.91
C VAL A 40 -5.00 -23.35 1.75
N GLU A 41 -5.23 -23.65 3.03
CA GLU A 41 -5.66 -22.66 4.02
C GLU A 41 -4.46 -21.83 4.46
N ILE A 42 -4.63 -20.51 4.49
CA ILE A 42 -3.64 -19.57 5.00
C ILE A 42 -4.27 -18.58 5.96
N ASP A 43 -3.52 -18.22 7.00
CA ASP A 43 -3.85 -17.12 7.89
C ASP A 43 -3.10 -15.87 7.43
N VAL A 44 -3.82 -14.75 7.35
CA VAL A 44 -3.27 -13.44 7.00
C VAL A 44 -3.48 -12.49 8.19
N PRO A 45 -2.50 -12.37 9.09
CA PRO A 45 -2.52 -11.37 10.15
C PRO A 45 -2.40 -9.96 9.56
N VAL A 46 -3.18 -9.02 10.10
CA VAL A 46 -3.19 -7.61 9.69
C VAL A 46 -3.06 -6.75 10.94
N THR A 47 -1.99 -5.95 10.98
CA THR A 47 -1.78 -4.91 12.01
C THR A 47 -2.30 -3.57 11.50
N HIS A 48 -2.28 -2.54 12.33
CA HIS A 48 -2.59 -1.19 11.87
C HIS A 48 -1.60 -0.64 10.80
N HIS A 49 -0.41 -1.23 10.66
CA HIS A 49 0.53 -0.88 9.59
C HIS A 49 0.18 -1.61 8.28
N GLY A 50 -0.55 -2.71 8.33
CA GLY A 50 -0.98 -3.47 7.16
C GLY A 50 -0.84 -4.99 7.34
N PRO A 51 -1.03 -5.76 6.26
CA PRO A 51 -0.87 -7.21 6.31
C PRO A 51 0.57 -7.60 6.63
N VAL A 52 0.72 -8.66 7.43
CA VAL A 52 2.00 -9.33 7.70
C VAL A 52 2.39 -10.12 6.46
N ILE A 53 3.59 -9.86 5.94
CA ILE A 53 4.13 -10.52 4.74
C ILE A 53 5.28 -11.48 5.05
N SER A 54 5.79 -11.47 6.28
CA SER A 54 6.84 -12.37 6.75
C SER A 54 6.83 -12.44 8.28
N GLN A 55 7.20 -13.59 8.84
CA GLN A 55 7.27 -13.81 10.28
C GLN A 55 8.54 -14.59 10.66
N SER A 56 9.09 -14.32 11.85
CA SER A 56 10.18 -15.12 12.41
C SER A 56 9.71 -16.54 12.71
N ALA A 57 10.65 -17.49 12.72
CA ALA A 57 10.35 -18.90 12.97
C ALA A 57 9.72 -19.16 14.35
N ASP A 58 10.00 -18.32 15.34
CA ASP A 58 9.41 -18.39 16.68
C ASP A 58 8.10 -17.59 16.81
N GLY A 59 7.66 -16.94 15.73
CA GLY A 59 6.42 -16.18 15.69
C GLY A 59 6.44 -14.83 16.42
N THR A 60 7.55 -14.47 17.09
CA THR A 60 7.61 -13.28 17.98
C THR A 60 7.85 -11.96 17.25
N LYS A 61 8.30 -12.02 16.00
CA LYS A 61 8.54 -10.86 15.13
C LYS A 61 7.86 -11.05 13.78
N ALA A 62 7.34 -9.98 13.23
CA ALA A 62 6.75 -9.97 11.90
C ALA A 62 7.17 -8.74 11.10
N ILE A 63 7.05 -8.82 9.77
CA ILE A 63 7.17 -7.70 8.86
C ILE A 63 5.78 -7.38 8.30
N ALA A 64 5.25 -6.22 8.66
CA ALA A 64 4.02 -5.69 8.08
C ALA A 64 4.34 -4.77 6.89
N PHE A 65 3.50 -4.80 5.85
CA PHE A 65 3.67 -3.98 4.65
C PHE A 65 2.61 -2.89 4.56
N ARG A 66 3.05 -1.63 4.41
CA ARG A 66 2.18 -0.48 4.18
C ARG A 66 2.45 0.15 2.83
N TYR A 67 1.43 0.20 1.98
CA TYR A 67 1.52 0.74 0.63
C TYR A 67 0.41 1.75 0.36
N THR A 68 0.73 2.86 -0.30
CA THR A 68 -0.23 3.95 -0.56
C THR A 68 -1.41 3.48 -1.40
N ALA A 69 -1.19 2.54 -2.32
CA ALA A 69 -2.27 2.00 -3.15
C ALA A 69 -3.25 1.08 -2.40
N THR A 70 -2.90 0.60 -1.20
CA THR A 70 -3.70 -0.40 -0.45
C THR A 70 -4.02 0.00 1.00
N THR A 71 -3.44 1.08 1.53
CA THR A 71 -3.67 1.53 2.91
C THR A 71 -5.04 2.17 3.14
N GLY A 72 -5.87 2.33 2.10
CA GLY A 72 -7.21 2.91 2.15
C GLY A 72 -7.88 2.84 0.77
N PRO A 73 -9.07 3.47 0.61
CA PRO A 73 -9.71 3.59 -0.70
C PRO A 73 -8.76 4.24 -1.72
N ASN A 74 -8.59 3.60 -2.87
CA ASN A 74 -7.69 4.06 -3.91
C ASN A 74 -8.49 4.73 -5.03
N LEU A 75 -8.31 6.04 -5.17
CA LEU A 75 -8.99 6.87 -6.18
C LEU A 75 -8.17 7.03 -7.47
N GLY A 76 -7.06 6.30 -7.63
CA GLY A 76 -6.12 6.46 -8.73
C GLY A 76 -6.70 6.25 -10.13
N TYR A 77 -7.88 5.62 -10.25
CA TYR A 77 -8.59 5.46 -11.51
C TYR A 77 -9.59 6.58 -11.84
N GLU A 78 -10.03 7.36 -10.84
CA GLU A 78 -10.90 8.52 -11.06
C GLU A 78 -10.35 9.53 -12.09
N PRO A 79 -9.06 9.91 -12.07
CA PRO A 79 -8.52 10.92 -12.99
C PRO A 79 -8.41 10.47 -14.45
N LEU A 80 -8.60 9.18 -14.76
CA LEU A 80 -8.36 8.67 -16.12
C LEU A 80 -9.27 9.29 -17.17
N LEU A 81 -10.55 9.49 -16.86
CA LEU A 81 -11.47 10.06 -17.82
C LEU A 81 -11.13 11.53 -18.11
N ASP A 82 -10.83 12.31 -17.07
CA ASP A 82 -10.44 13.71 -17.20
C ASP A 82 -9.12 13.85 -17.97
N MET A 83 -8.16 12.96 -17.73
CA MET A 83 -6.90 12.90 -18.48
C MET A 83 -7.15 12.64 -19.98
N LEU A 84 -8.06 11.72 -20.31
CA LEU A 84 -8.40 11.39 -21.71
C LEU A 84 -9.16 12.52 -22.42
N LEU A 85 -9.86 13.37 -21.67
CA LEU A 85 -10.65 14.48 -22.19
C LEU A 85 -9.88 15.82 -22.22
N ALA A 86 -8.71 15.89 -21.59
CA ALA A 86 -7.89 17.09 -21.51
C ALA A 86 -7.47 17.61 -22.89
N LYS A 87 -7.55 18.92 -23.07
CA LYS A 87 -7.34 19.61 -24.35
C LYS A 87 -6.09 20.49 -24.40
N ASN A 88 -5.42 20.66 -23.28
CA ASN A 88 -4.22 21.48 -23.13
C ASN A 88 -3.38 20.98 -21.94
N ALA A 89 -2.16 21.49 -21.82
CA ALA A 89 -1.23 21.11 -20.76
C ALA A 89 -1.79 21.35 -19.34
N ASP A 90 -2.50 22.45 -19.10
CA ASP A 90 -3.06 22.77 -17.77
C ASP A 90 -4.14 21.76 -17.35
N GLU A 91 -4.99 21.33 -18.28
CA GLU A 91 -6.00 20.29 -18.04
C GLU A 91 -5.36 18.92 -17.75
N ILE A 92 -4.23 18.60 -18.37
CA ILE A 92 -3.47 17.37 -18.04
C ILE A 92 -2.93 17.45 -16.62
N ASP A 93 -2.31 18.57 -16.22
CA ASP A 93 -1.82 18.75 -14.85
C ASP A 93 -2.95 18.57 -13.83
N GLU A 94 -4.06 19.29 -14.03
CA GLU A 94 -5.23 19.25 -13.15
C GLU A 94 -5.83 17.84 -13.07
N SER A 95 -5.95 17.14 -14.21
CA SER A 95 -6.52 15.80 -14.25
C SER A 95 -5.80 14.85 -13.31
N MET A 96 -4.50 15.03 -13.08
CA MET A 96 -3.71 14.09 -12.31
C MET A 96 -3.86 14.25 -10.80
N ARG A 97 -4.59 15.25 -10.27
CA ARG A 97 -4.66 15.59 -8.83
C ARG A 97 -5.02 14.44 -7.88
N GLN A 98 -5.80 13.46 -8.34
CA GLN A 98 -6.19 12.29 -7.52
C GLN A 98 -5.36 11.03 -7.80
N TRP A 99 -4.36 11.10 -8.68
CA TRP A 99 -3.52 9.95 -8.99
C TRP A 99 -2.72 9.47 -7.77
N VAL A 100 -2.82 8.17 -7.48
CA VAL A 100 -2.22 7.52 -6.31
C VAL A 100 -0.99 6.70 -6.69
N ASP A 101 -1.13 5.79 -7.64
CA ASP A 101 -0.12 4.79 -7.96
C ASP A 101 -0.25 4.36 -9.44
N PRO A 102 0.85 4.03 -10.16
CA PRO A 102 2.26 4.15 -9.77
C PRO A 102 2.77 5.58 -9.55
N CYS A 103 3.88 5.71 -8.82
CA CYS A 103 4.66 6.96 -8.79
C CYS A 103 5.44 7.09 -10.10
N ASN A 104 4.98 7.97 -11.01
CA ASN A 104 5.55 8.14 -12.34
C ASN A 104 6.17 9.51 -12.55
N ASN A 105 7.11 9.54 -13.48
CA ASN A 105 7.49 10.76 -14.18
C ASN A 105 6.52 10.94 -15.36
N LEU A 106 5.48 11.74 -15.18
CA LEU A 106 4.53 12.09 -16.23
C LEU A 106 5.07 13.28 -17.01
N VAL A 107 5.39 13.07 -18.29
CA VAL A 107 5.82 14.12 -19.22
C VAL A 107 4.72 14.30 -20.26
N PHE A 108 4.35 15.54 -20.52
CA PHE A 108 3.27 15.87 -21.46
C PHE A 108 3.59 17.14 -22.25
N GLY A 109 2.87 17.34 -23.35
CA GLY A 109 2.91 18.56 -24.13
C GLY A 109 1.67 18.68 -25.02
N ASP A 110 1.37 19.90 -25.47
CA ASP A 110 0.19 20.20 -26.27
C ASP A 110 0.52 20.83 -27.63
N THR A 111 -0.49 21.04 -28.46
CA THR A 111 -0.35 21.59 -29.82
C THR A 111 -0.04 23.09 -29.86
N GLN A 112 -0.09 23.78 -28.71
CA GLN A 112 0.32 25.18 -28.59
C GLN A 112 1.82 25.29 -28.26
N GLY A 113 2.50 24.16 -28.05
CA GLY A 113 3.92 24.10 -27.74
C GLY A 113 4.23 24.12 -26.25
N ASN A 114 3.22 24.02 -25.38
CA ASN A 114 3.46 23.88 -23.94
C ASN A 114 3.99 22.48 -23.64
N ILE A 115 4.87 22.38 -22.64
CA ILE A 115 5.40 21.12 -22.13
C ILE A 115 5.36 21.12 -20.60
N GLY A 116 5.20 19.95 -20.01
CA GLY A 116 5.10 19.79 -18.57
C GLY A 116 5.73 18.49 -18.08
N TYR A 117 6.10 18.51 -16.80
CA TYR A 117 6.61 17.37 -16.06
C TYR A 117 5.97 17.35 -14.67
N LEU A 118 5.46 16.19 -14.28
CA LEU A 118 4.99 15.92 -12.93
C LEU A 118 5.68 14.64 -12.41
N ASN A 119 6.26 14.72 -11.22
CA ASN A 119 6.45 13.53 -10.41
C ASN A 119 5.14 13.23 -9.70
N ARG A 120 4.40 12.23 -10.19
CA ARG A 120 3.00 12.04 -9.85
C ARG A 120 2.76 10.70 -9.19
N GLY A 121 2.12 10.74 -8.03
CA GLY A 121 1.77 9.60 -7.19
C GLY A 121 1.58 10.09 -5.75
N GLN A 122 0.91 9.29 -4.93
CA GLN A 122 0.74 9.60 -3.52
C GLN A 122 1.99 9.16 -2.75
N VAL A 123 2.64 10.10 -2.08
CA VAL A 123 3.84 9.86 -1.27
C VAL A 123 3.51 10.15 0.21
N PRO A 124 3.77 9.22 1.13
CA PRO A 124 3.48 9.43 2.55
C PRO A 124 4.49 10.40 3.18
N ILE A 125 4.02 11.21 4.14
CA ILE A 125 4.88 12.03 5.00
C ILE A 125 5.40 11.12 6.12
N ARG A 126 6.71 10.90 6.14
CA ARG A 126 7.38 10.00 7.08
C ARG A 126 8.85 10.37 7.25
N THR A 127 9.53 9.71 8.18
CA THR A 127 10.97 9.90 8.36
C THR A 127 11.76 9.28 7.20
N ILE A 128 12.97 9.81 6.94
CA ILE A 128 13.87 9.25 5.92
C ILE A 128 14.40 7.86 6.30
N ALA A 129 14.40 7.52 7.60
CA ALA A 129 14.86 6.21 8.08
C ALA A 129 14.07 5.05 7.46
N ASN A 130 12.75 5.23 7.28
CA ASN A 130 11.86 4.25 6.63
C ASN A 130 12.21 3.95 5.16
N ALA A 131 13.11 4.72 4.53
CA ALA A 131 13.57 4.43 3.17
C ALA A 131 14.67 3.35 3.13
N TRP A 132 15.32 3.05 4.25
CA TRP A 132 16.52 2.21 4.28
C TRP A 132 16.27 0.82 4.87
N LEU A 133 15.45 0.72 5.91
CA LEU A 133 15.17 -0.53 6.62
C LEU A 133 13.70 -0.58 7.07
N PRO A 134 13.16 -1.79 7.32
CA PRO A 134 11.93 -1.99 8.09
C PRO A 134 11.99 -1.43 9.51
#